data_AF-A0A954KYY5-F1
#
_entry.id   AF-A0A954KYY5-F1
#
_cell.length_a   1.000
_cell.length_b   1.000
_cell.length_c   1.000
_cell.angle_alpha   90.00
_cell.angle_beta   90.00
_cell.angle_gamma   90.00
#
_symmetry.space_group_name_H-M   'P 1'
#
loop_
_entity.id
_entity.type
_entity.pdbx_description
1 polymer ?
#
loop_
_entity_poly.entity_id
_entity_poly.type
_entity_poly.pdbx_seq_one_letter_code
_entity_poly.pdbx_strand_id
1 'polypeptide(L)'
;AGDAVETDSVGRCDDMKPNHNSPMPREEYIEQAYFFRVYRERLEDRMPSQEILKTVHEEILSTTRLPMAIDFLRAEILHSGRISDAMKRLPHYFAPFQTFVIGRAEDELAKFDLVTALLILEREAHYRAEGATMPGVFVYQLECVARNRLGYVDGIPAIAGDPCFDERWKRWIMTLRQRLGAKELSELVYHASAHFAARRIGRSSVPPGSPTTVTDCSASNRSSAEKTAVEGVSDSTSASAGSADADQTAAESAPLFGDPEGRIARANIGRDPLYFFAALQRQLGYPEVPLSRKTLD
;
A
#
# COMPACT_ATOMS: atom_id res chain seq x y z
N ALA A 1 5.57 -49.35 -26.10
CA ALA A 1 5.90 -48.57 -24.90
C ALA A 1 6.16 -47.14 -25.36
N GLY A 2 5.13 -46.31 -25.38
CA GLY A 2 5.22 -44.89 -25.68
C GLY A 2 4.79 -44.15 -24.42
N ASP A 3 5.74 -43.52 -23.75
CA ASP A 3 5.49 -42.69 -22.57
C ASP A 3 4.92 -41.35 -23.02
N ALA A 4 3.73 -41.04 -22.52
CA ALA A 4 3.12 -39.73 -22.59
C ALA A 4 3.79 -38.83 -21.53
N VAL A 5 4.56 -37.85 -21.98
CA VAL A 5 5.03 -36.76 -21.11
C VAL A 5 3.91 -35.71 -21.05
N GLU A 6 3.15 -35.78 -19.97
CA GLU A 6 2.18 -34.79 -19.54
C GLU A 6 2.96 -33.51 -19.14
N THR A 7 3.05 -32.55 -20.06
CA THR A 7 3.60 -31.23 -19.76
C THR A 7 2.54 -30.43 -19.02
N ASP A 8 2.70 -30.39 -17.70
CA ASP A 8 1.94 -29.56 -16.78
C ASP A 8 2.04 -28.09 -17.21
N SER A 9 0.90 -27.53 -17.62
CA SER A 9 0.75 -26.15 -18.03
C SER A 9 0.87 -25.24 -16.82
N VAL A 10 2.11 -24.86 -16.50
CA VAL A 10 2.42 -23.77 -15.57
C VAL A 10 1.76 -22.51 -16.12
N GLY A 11 0.72 -22.05 -15.43
CA GLY A 11 0.01 -20.81 -15.69
C GLY A 11 1.00 -19.66 -15.74
N ARG A 12 1.28 -19.23 -16.98
CA ARG A 12 2.08 -18.07 -17.31
C ARG A 12 1.39 -16.84 -16.72
N CYS A 13 2.15 -16.08 -15.95
CA CYS A 13 1.76 -14.79 -15.37
C CYS A 13 1.59 -13.74 -16.48
N ASP A 14 0.58 -13.90 -17.33
CA ASP A 14 0.21 -12.94 -18.37
C ASP A 14 -1.08 -12.25 -17.95
N ASP A 15 -0.97 -11.22 -17.10
CA ASP A 15 -1.85 -10.04 -17.05
C ASP A 15 -1.44 -9.10 -15.90
N MET A 16 -0.20 -8.59 -15.96
CA MET A 16 0.20 -7.43 -15.14
C MET A 16 -0.40 -6.19 -15.82
N LYS A 17 -1.65 -5.85 -15.49
CA LYS A 17 -2.23 -4.55 -15.88
C LYS A 17 -1.26 -3.45 -15.42
N PRO A 18 -0.94 -2.44 -16.25
CA PRO A 18 -0.09 -1.35 -15.83
C PRO A 18 -0.73 -0.67 -14.61
N ASN A 19 -0.01 -0.65 -13.49
CA ASN A 19 -0.48 0.00 -12.28
C ASN A 19 -0.58 1.51 -12.54
N HIS A 20 -1.78 2.01 -12.84
CA HIS A 20 -2.08 3.43 -13.03
C HIS A 20 -1.90 4.30 -11.76
N ASN A 21 -1.45 3.72 -10.64
CA ASN A 21 -1.36 4.40 -9.35
C ASN A 21 0.07 4.76 -8.94
N SER A 22 1.08 4.52 -9.79
CA SER A 22 2.44 4.97 -9.51
C SER A 22 2.61 6.42 -9.97
N PRO A 23 2.95 7.38 -9.08
CA PRO A 23 2.93 8.80 -9.41
C PRO A 23 4.07 9.26 -10.33
N MET A 24 5.11 8.43 -10.50
CA MET A 24 6.20 8.65 -11.44
C MET A 24 6.33 7.43 -12.39
N PRO A 25 6.86 7.63 -13.61
CA PRO A 25 7.16 6.51 -14.50
C PRO A 25 8.26 5.61 -13.93
N ARG A 26 8.31 4.38 -14.43
CA ARG A 26 9.18 3.32 -13.92
C ARG A 26 10.67 3.72 -13.95
N GLU A 27 11.09 4.41 -14.99
CA GLU A 27 12.48 4.85 -15.19
C GLU A 27 12.93 5.80 -14.08
N GLU A 28 12.04 6.70 -13.62
CA GLU A 28 12.37 7.62 -12.52
C GLU A 28 12.57 6.86 -11.20
N TYR A 29 11.80 5.79 -10.96
CA TYR A 29 12.00 4.93 -9.78
C TYR A 29 13.28 4.10 -9.86
N ILE A 30 13.69 3.65 -11.04
CA ILE A 30 14.97 2.95 -11.24
C ILE A 30 16.13 3.89 -10.91
N GLU A 31 16.11 5.09 -11.47
CA GLU A 31 17.15 6.10 -11.20
C GLU A 31 17.11 6.56 -9.74
N GLN A 32 15.94 6.68 -9.14
CA GLN A 32 15.80 6.99 -7.72
C GLN A 32 16.42 5.89 -6.83
N ALA A 33 16.20 4.62 -7.15
CA ALA A 33 16.83 3.50 -6.45
C ALA A 33 18.35 3.50 -6.63
N TYR A 34 18.84 3.76 -7.85
CA TYR A 34 20.28 3.93 -8.13
C TYR A 34 20.87 5.05 -7.28
N PHE A 35 20.22 6.23 -7.25
CA PHE A 35 20.66 7.37 -6.46
C PHE A 35 20.78 7.04 -4.98
N PHE A 36 19.74 6.47 -4.36
CA PHE A 36 19.80 6.13 -2.93
C PHE A 36 20.88 5.09 -2.62
N ARG A 37 21.08 4.11 -3.49
CA ARG A 37 22.15 3.11 -3.36
C ARG A 37 23.53 3.75 -3.40
N VAL A 38 23.83 4.52 -4.45
CA VAL A 38 25.14 5.15 -4.63
C VAL A 38 25.40 6.19 -3.54
N TYR A 39 24.37 6.93 -3.13
CA TYR A 39 24.48 7.84 -2.00
C TYR A 39 24.92 7.08 -0.74
N ARG A 40 24.22 5.99 -0.42
CA ARG A 40 24.50 5.18 0.76
C ARG A 40 25.92 4.61 0.75
N GLU A 41 26.33 4.00 -0.37
CA GLU A 41 27.66 3.42 -0.55
C GLU A 41 28.75 4.49 -0.32
N ARG A 42 28.62 5.67 -0.93
CA ARG A 42 29.61 6.75 -0.77
C ARG A 42 29.61 7.38 0.62
N LEU A 43 28.47 7.42 1.29
CA LEU A 43 28.38 7.90 2.67
C LEU A 43 29.11 6.94 3.63
N GLU A 44 29.04 5.63 3.39
CA GLU A 44 29.80 4.61 4.13
C GLU A 44 31.31 4.76 3.90
N ASP A 45 31.71 5.17 2.68
CA ASP A 45 33.09 5.56 2.33
C ASP A 45 33.50 6.93 2.90
N ARG A 46 32.66 7.54 3.75
CA ARG A 46 32.89 8.83 4.42
C ARG A 46 32.99 10.02 3.46
N MET A 47 32.42 9.90 2.27
CA MET A 47 32.31 11.04 1.35
C MET A 47 31.27 12.04 1.89
N PRO A 48 31.55 13.36 1.87
CA PRO A 48 30.57 14.37 2.26
C PRO A 48 29.37 14.40 1.32
N SER A 49 28.18 14.57 1.87
CA SER A 49 26.90 14.68 1.15
C SER A 49 26.93 15.62 -0.06
N GLN A 50 27.63 16.76 0.04
CA GLN A 50 27.75 17.74 -1.05
C GLN A 50 28.54 17.17 -2.24
N GLU A 51 29.60 16.43 -1.96
CA GLU A 51 30.46 15.80 -2.96
C GLU A 51 29.75 14.59 -3.59
N ILE A 52 29.02 13.81 -2.80
CA ILE A 52 28.15 12.73 -3.29
C ILE A 52 27.14 13.29 -4.30
N LEU A 53 26.38 14.33 -3.93
CA LEU A 53 25.38 14.93 -4.82
C LEU A 53 25.99 15.47 -6.12
N LYS A 54 27.20 16.02 -6.06
CA LYS A 54 27.91 16.51 -7.25
C LYS A 54 28.29 15.36 -8.20
N THR A 55 28.94 14.33 -7.67
CA THR A 55 29.44 13.21 -8.46
C THR A 55 28.30 12.37 -9.05
N VAL A 56 27.24 12.13 -8.26
CA VAL A 56 26.08 11.36 -8.73
C VAL A 56 25.31 12.08 -9.84
N HIS A 57 25.25 13.42 -9.81
CA HIS A 57 24.66 14.20 -10.90
C HIS A 57 25.37 13.96 -12.25
N GLU A 58 26.69 13.76 -12.26
CA GLU A 58 27.48 13.53 -13.47
C GLU A 58 27.29 12.10 -14.04
N GLU A 59 26.73 11.18 -13.25
CA GLU A 59 26.60 9.75 -13.59
C GLU A 59 25.18 9.33 -14.01
N ILE A 60 24.15 10.07 -13.62
CA ILE A 60 22.73 9.70 -13.82
C ILE A 60 22.28 9.90 -15.26
N LEU A 61 21.29 9.12 -15.68
CA LEU A 61 20.67 9.25 -17.00
C LEU A 61 20.03 10.64 -17.20
N SER A 62 20.48 11.34 -18.23
CA SER A 62 19.98 12.68 -18.59
C SER A 62 18.52 12.71 -19.08
N THR A 63 17.90 11.56 -19.31
CA THR A 63 16.51 11.43 -19.78
C THR A 63 15.47 11.47 -18.67
N THR A 64 15.90 11.40 -17.41
CA THR A 64 15.03 11.48 -16.22
C THR A 64 15.00 12.88 -15.64
N ARG A 65 14.08 13.16 -14.70
CA ARG A 65 14.05 14.44 -13.98
C ARG A 65 15.02 14.48 -12.80
N LEU A 66 15.59 13.34 -12.43
CA LEU A 66 16.49 13.21 -11.29
C LEU A 66 17.69 14.18 -11.31
N PRO A 67 18.38 14.44 -12.43
CA PRO A 67 19.50 15.39 -12.45
C PRO A 67 19.09 16.79 -11.97
N MET A 68 17.89 17.27 -12.36
CA MET A 68 17.34 18.56 -11.92
C MET A 68 17.01 18.55 -10.43
N ALA A 69 16.46 17.43 -9.93
CA ALA A 69 16.20 17.26 -8.50
C ALA A 69 17.52 17.30 -7.71
N ILE A 70 18.56 16.62 -8.16
CA ILE A 70 19.87 16.59 -7.50
C ILE A 70 20.56 17.96 -7.53
N ASP A 71 20.48 18.71 -8.64
CA ASP A 71 20.99 20.08 -8.69
C ASP A 71 20.32 20.97 -7.65
N PHE A 72 19.00 20.83 -7.49
CA PHE A 72 18.25 21.53 -6.45
C PHE A 72 18.68 21.09 -5.03
N LEU A 73 18.80 19.78 -4.78
CA LEU A 73 19.29 19.25 -3.50
C LEU A 73 20.69 19.81 -3.16
N ARG A 74 21.58 19.87 -4.15
CA ARG A 74 22.95 20.40 -3.98
C ARG A 74 22.96 21.90 -3.68
N ALA A 75 22.07 22.67 -4.28
CA ALA A 75 21.94 24.09 -3.97
C ALA A 75 21.38 24.32 -2.56
N GLU A 76 20.36 23.58 -2.16
CA GLU A 76 19.71 23.75 -0.85
C GLU A 76 20.56 23.25 0.31
N ILE A 77 21.28 22.12 0.18
CA ILE A 77 22.14 21.62 1.27
C ILE A 77 23.24 22.62 1.65
N LEU A 78 23.70 23.46 0.70
CA LEU A 78 24.66 24.53 0.96
C LEU A 78 24.05 25.67 1.80
N HIS A 79 22.73 25.82 1.81
CA HIS A 79 22.01 26.86 2.54
C HIS A 79 21.43 26.36 3.88
N SER A 80 20.79 25.18 3.89
CA SER A 80 20.11 24.63 5.07
C SER A 80 20.98 23.67 5.88
N GLY A 81 22.01 23.06 5.28
CA GLY A 81 22.79 21.98 5.88
C GLY A 81 22.05 20.64 5.98
N ARG A 82 20.80 20.55 5.49
CA ARG A 82 19.93 19.36 5.57
C ARG A 82 19.31 19.03 4.22
N ILE A 83 19.34 17.75 3.88
CA ILE A 83 18.79 17.20 2.63
C ILE A 83 17.27 17.10 2.71
N SER A 84 16.73 16.76 3.88
CA SER A 84 15.27 16.61 4.03
C SER A 84 14.51 17.90 3.73
N ASP A 85 15.06 19.07 4.10
CA ASP A 85 14.47 20.37 3.79
C ASP A 85 14.38 20.62 2.28
N ALA A 86 15.39 20.18 1.53
CA ALA A 86 15.43 20.29 0.08
C ALA A 86 14.45 19.30 -0.58
N MET A 87 14.43 18.04 -0.13
CA MET A 87 13.47 17.02 -0.61
C MET A 87 12.02 17.47 -0.41
N LYS A 88 11.72 18.11 0.73
CA LYS A 88 10.38 18.63 1.05
C LYS A 88 9.88 19.66 0.04
N ARG A 89 10.78 20.39 -0.61
CA ARG A 89 10.45 21.39 -1.64
C ARG A 89 10.25 20.78 -3.03
N LEU A 90 10.49 19.48 -3.18
CA LEU A 90 10.30 18.72 -4.42
C LEU A 90 9.22 17.63 -4.26
N PRO A 91 7.98 17.95 -3.84
CA PRO A 91 6.93 16.95 -3.58
C PRO A 91 6.45 16.21 -4.84
N HIS A 92 6.78 16.74 -6.03
CA HIS A 92 6.49 16.11 -7.32
C HIS A 92 7.52 15.03 -7.68
N TYR A 93 8.64 14.93 -6.95
CA TYR A 93 9.71 13.98 -7.19
C TYR A 93 9.96 13.06 -5.99
N PHE A 94 10.01 13.62 -4.77
CA PHE A 94 10.15 12.85 -3.54
C PHE A 94 8.82 12.80 -2.79
N ALA A 95 8.36 11.60 -2.46
CA ALA A 95 7.14 11.45 -1.68
C ALA A 95 7.34 11.99 -0.24
N PRO A 96 6.28 12.48 0.44
CA PRO A 96 6.39 12.96 1.80
C PRO A 96 6.97 11.94 2.78
N PHE A 97 6.68 10.65 2.60
CA PHE A 97 7.30 9.57 3.36
C PHE A 97 8.83 9.53 3.19
N GLN A 98 9.34 9.66 1.96
CA GLN A 98 10.78 9.65 1.69
C GLN A 98 11.49 10.82 2.38
N THR A 99 10.86 11.99 2.32
CA THR A 99 11.35 13.20 3.01
C THR A 99 11.35 13.02 4.53
N PHE A 100 10.28 12.42 5.07
CA PHE A 100 10.15 12.13 6.51
C PHE A 100 11.25 11.18 7.01
N VAL A 101 11.53 10.11 6.28
CA VAL A 101 12.56 9.13 6.64
C VAL A 101 13.94 9.80 6.69
N ILE A 102 14.32 10.60 5.70
CA ILE A 102 15.59 11.35 5.71
C ILE A 102 15.61 12.36 6.86
N GLY A 103 14.52 13.10 7.08
CA GLY A 103 14.45 14.08 8.17
C GLY A 103 14.59 13.45 9.56
N ARG A 104 14.10 12.22 9.75
CA ARG A 104 14.33 11.45 11.00
C ARG A 104 15.77 11.00 11.17
N ALA A 105 16.48 10.71 10.07
CA ALA A 105 17.88 10.32 10.13
C ALA A 105 18.85 11.50 10.32
N GLU A 106 18.41 12.70 9.95
CA GLU A 106 19.13 13.97 10.19
C GLU A 106 18.86 14.55 11.59
N ASP A 107 17.93 13.96 12.35
CA ASP A 107 17.70 14.33 13.75
C ASP A 107 18.72 13.63 14.65
N GLU A 108 19.60 14.42 15.25
CA GLU A 108 20.67 13.92 16.14
C GLU A 108 20.15 13.16 17.36
N LEU A 109 18.91 13.44 17.79
CA LEU A 109 18.27 12.76 18.93
C LEU A 109 17.65 11.42 18.53
N ALA A 110 17.45 11.17 17.23
CA ALA A 110 16.84 9.94 16.77
C ALA A 110 17.86 8.78 16.80
N LYS A 111 17.42 7.61 17.28
CA LYS A 111 18.16 6.34 17.19
C LYS A 111 18.09 5.72 15.77
N PHE A 112 18.20 6.56 14.75
CA PHE A 112 18.03 6.22 13.35
C PHE A 112 19.11 6.91 12.53
N ASP A 113 19.77 6.18 11.63
CA ASP A 113 20.91 6.69 10.86
C ASP A 113 20.58 6.83 9.36
N LEU A 114 21.37 7.68 8.70
CA LEU A 114 21.17 8.03 7.29
C LEU A 114 21.43 6.86 6.35
N VAL A 115 22.32 5.93 6.72
CA VAL A 115 22.60 4.72 5.94
C VAL A 115 21.36 3.83 5.88
N THR A 116 20.71 3.60 7.03
CA THR A 116 19.46 2.82 7.12
C THR A 116 18.33 3.53 6.39
N ALA A 117 18.22 4.85 6.53
CA ALA A 117 17.25 5.66 5.81
C ALA A 117 17.37 5.48 4.30
N LEU A 118 18.58 5.64 3.75
CA LEU A 118 18.82 5.47 2.32
C LEU A 118 18.53 4.04 1.85
N LEU A 119 18.84 3.02 2.65
CA LEU A 119 18.50 1.63 2.32
C LEU A 119 16.98 1.38 2.30
N ILE A 120 16.23 2.00 3.22
CA ILE A 120 14.75 1.97 3.20
C ILE A 120 14.23 2.58 1.89
N LEU A 121 14.76 3.73 1.49
CA LEU A 121 14.30 4.44 0.29
C LEU A 121 14.73 3.74 -1.00
N GLU A 122 15.92 3.14 -1.04
CA GLU A 122 16.40 2.28 -2.12
C GLU A 122 15.42 1.12 -2.37
N ARG A 123 15.08 0.38 -1.31
CA ARG A 123 14.13 -0.75 -1.37
C ARG A 123 12.73 -0.29 -1.78
N GLU A 124 12.27 0.86 -1.27
CA GLU A 124 10.98 1.42 -1.66
C GLU A 124 10.92 1.75 -3.15
N ALA A 125 11.93 2.45 -3.66
CA ALA A 125 12.00 2.86 -5.06
C ALA A 125 12.07 1.63 -5.98
N HIS A 126 12.86 0.62 -5.61
CA HIS A 126 12.90 -0.67 -6.32
C HIS A 126 11.53 -1.35 -6.38
N TYR A 127 10.86 -1.47 -5.23
CA TYR A 127 9.54 -2.09 -5.15
C TYR A 127 8.51 -1.36 -6.02
N ARG A 128 8.57 -0.02 -6.08
CA ARG A 128 7.71 0.78 -6.96
C ARG A 128 8.03 0.57 -8.44
N ALA A 129 9.30 0.44 -8.80
CA ALA A 129 9.73 0.12 -10.17
C ALA A 129 9.25 -1.27 -10.66
N GLU A 130 9.00 -2.20 -9.73
CA GLU A 130 8.47 -3.55 -9.98
C GLU A 130 6.94 -3.62 -10.01
N GLY A 131 6.25 -2.49 -9.84
CA GLY A 131 4.78 -2.46 -9.83
C GLY A 131 4.19 -2.75 -8.46
N ALA A 132 4.68 -2.07 -7.43
CA ALA A 132 4.11 -2.11 -6.08
C ALA A 132 2.59 -1.85 -6.06
N THR A 133 1.89 -2.57 -5.18
CA THR A 133 0.47 -2.35 -4.89
C THR A 133 0.30 -1.31 -3.77
N MET A 134 -0.82 -0.56 -3.75
CA MET A 134 -1.11 0.41 -2.67
C MET A 134 -1.08 -0.23 -1.27
N PRO A 135 -1.72 -1.40 -1.02
CA PRO A 135 -1.57 -2.08 0.26
C PRO A 135 -0.11 -2.40 0.61
N GLY A 136 0.67 -2.87 -0.36
CA GLY A 136 2.07 -3.19 -0.15
C GLY A 136 2.92 -1.97 0.19
N VAL A 137 2.74 -0.85 -0.52
CA VAL A 137 3.42 0.43 -0.20
C VAL A 137 3.07 0.87 1.21
N PHE A 138 1.77 0.89 1.55
CA PHE A 138 1.32 1.28 2.88
C PHE A 138 1.93 0.40 3.98
N VAL A 139 1.87 -0.93 3.83
CA VAL A 139 2.37 -1.86 4.86
C VAL A 139 3.88 -1.72 5.01
N TYR A 140 4.62 -1.63 3.90
CA TYR A 140 6.07 -1.42 3.93
C TYR A 140 6.44 -0.12 4.67
N GLN A 141 5.82 0.99 4.32
CA GLN A 141 6.09 2.29 4.95
C GLN A 141 5.72 2.28 6.43
N LEU A 142 4.57 1.69 6.80
CA LEU A 142 4.15 1.57 8.19
C LEU A 142 5.09 0.67 9.00
N GLU A 143 5.53 -0.45 8.44
CA GLU A 143 6.48 -1.34 9.07
C GLU A 143 7.83 -0.64 9.29
N CYS A 144 8.30 0.17 8.33
CA CYS A 144 9.50 1.00 8.49
C CYS A 144 9.36 1.94 9.70
N VAL A 145 8.22 2.64 9.83
CA VAL A 145 7.94 3.53 10.96
C VAL A 145 7.93 2.78 12.29
N ALA A 146 7.28 1.61 12.32
CA ALA A 146 7.12 0.81 13.52
C ALA A 146 8.46 0.20 13.99
N ARG A 147 9.19 -0.45 13.08
CA ARG A 147 10.40 -1.21 13.41
C ARG A 147 11.62 -0.33 13.71
N ASN A 148 11.70 0.84 13.08
CA ASN A 148 12.75 1.83 13.34
C ASN A 148 12.33 2.92 14.35
N ARG A 149 11.15 2.77 14.99
CA ARG A 149 10.64 3.68 16.03
C ARG A 149 10.62 5.16 15.60
N LEU A 150 10.25 5.43 14.34
CA LEU A 150 10.29 6.78 13.76
C LEU A 150 9.18 7.73 14.28
N GLY A 151 8.21 7.16 15.00
CA GLY A 151 7.09 7.88 15.62
C GLY A 151 5.86 8.01 14.71
N TYR A 152 4.70 7.60 15.21
CA TYR A 152 3.45 7.62 14.43
C TYR A 152 2.84 9.00 14.24
N VAL A 153 3.13 9.96 15.14
CA VAL A 153 2.53 11.30 15.10
C VAL A 153 2.85 12.01 13.78
N ASP A 154 4.10 11.92 13.34
CA ASP A 154 4.58 12.51 12.09
C ASP A 154 4.64 11.48 10.95
N GLY A 155 4.92 10.21 11.28
CA GLY A 155 5.02 9.14 10.28
C GLY A 155 3.70 8.84 9.57
N ILE A 156 2.57 8.83 10.29
CA ILE A 156 1.26 8.55 9.66
C ILE A 156 0.86 9.65 8.67
N PRO A 157 0.96 10.95 9.00
CA PRO A 157 0.78 12.01 8.01
C PRO A 157 1.71 11.90 6.80
N ALA A 158 2.97 11.53 7.00
CA ALA A 158 3.93 11.38 5.90
C ALA A 158 3.55 10.23 4.95
N ILE A 159 3.08 9.10 5.49
CA ILE A 159 2.55 7.97 4.71
C ILE A 159 1.32 8.39 3.91
N ALA A 160 0.31 8.98 4.56
CA ALA A 160 -0.90 9.39 3.83
C ALA A 160 -0.66 10.55 2.84
N GLY A 161 0.44 11.29 2.98
CA GLY A 161 0.85 12.29 2.01
C GLY A 161 1.32 11.71 0.67
N ASP A 162 1.55 10.39 0.58
CA ASP A 162 2.04 9.77 -0.63
C ASP A 162 1.05 9.94 -1.80
N PRO A 163 1.51 10.40 -2.97
CA PRO A 163 0.64 10.57 -4.13
C PRO A 163 0.06 9.26 -4.67
N CYS A 164 0.60 8.09 -4.32
CA CYS A 164 0.03 6.81 -4.76
C CYS A 164 -1.32 6.47 -4.09
N PHE A 165 -1.64 7.11 -2.96
CA PHE A 165 -2.89 6.86 -2.24
C PHE A 165 -4.02 7.75 -2.76
N ASP A 166 -5.16 7.13 -3.06
CA ASP A 166 -6.40 7.86 -3.30
C ASP A 166 -6.94 8.49 -2.01
N GLU A 167 -7.95 9.36 -2.14
CA GLU A 167 -8.51 10.11 -1.01
C GLU A 167 -9.09 9.20 0.08
N ARG A 168 -9.54 8.00 -0.28
CA ARG A 168 -10.08 7.05 0.67
C ARG A 168 -8.98 6.41 1.50
N TRP A 169 -7.89 5.97 0.85
CA TRP A 169 -6.69 5.50 1.53
C TRP A 169 -6.16 6.56 2.46
N LYS A 170 -6.03 7.82 2.00
CA LYS A 170 -5.57 8.94 2.83
C LYS A 170 -6.42 9.12 4.07
N ARG A 171 -7.74 9.18 3.92
CA ARG A 171 -8.69 9.27 5.05
C ARG A 171 -8.51 8.11 6.02
N TRP A 172 -8.44 6.86 5.53
CA TRP A 172 -8.29 5.69 6.38
C TRP A 172 -6.96 5.68 7.15
N ILE A 173 -5.84 5.95 6.47
CA ILE A 173 -4.51 6.05 7.08
C ILE A 173 -4.51 7.12 8.18
N MET A 174 -5.14 8.26 7.95
CA MET A 174 -5.24 9.32 8.97
C MET A 174 -6.02 8.89 10.22
N THR A 175 -7.00 7.97 10.10
CA THR A 175 -7.67 7.41 11.27
C THR A 175 -6.74 6.57 12.15
N LEU A 176 -5.66 6.01 11.58
CA LEU A 176 -4.70 5.20 12.31
C LEU A 176 -3.93 6.03 13.34
N ARG A 177 -3.70 7.33 13.08
CA ARG A 177 -2.99 8.24 13.98
C ARG A 177 -3.59 8.27 15.39
N GLN A 178 -4.91 8.09 15.50
CA GLN A 178 -5.64 8.09 16.78
C GLN A 178 -5.89 6.68 17.33
N ARG A 179 -5.74 5.64 16.51
CA ARG A 179 -6.16 4.26 16.82
C ARG A 179 -4.98 3.32 17.08
N LEU A 180 -3.81 3.60 16.50
CA LEU A 180 -2.59 2.85 16.73
C LEU A 180 -2.18 2.98 18.21
N GLY A 181 -2.15 1.85 18.91
CA GLY A 181 -1.91 1.77 20.37
C GLY A 181 -3.15 1.38 21.19
N ALA A 182 -4.35 1.65 20.67
CA ALA A 182 -5.62 1.20 21.29
C ALA A 182 -6.23 -0.02 20.59
N LYS A 183 -5.94 -0.20 19.30
CA LYS A 183 -6.32 -1.38 18.51
C LYS A 183 -5.10 -1.98 17.84
N GLU A 184 -5.12 -3.29 17.65
CA GLU A 184 -4.09 -4.01 16.91
C GLU A 184 -4.20 -3.71 15.41
N LEU A 185 -3.05 -3.60 14.72
CA LEU A 185 -3.02 -3.34 13.27
C LEU A 185 -3.76 -4.43 12.49
N SER A 186 -3.64 -5.69 12.92
CA SER A 186 -4.34 -6.84 12.35
C SER A 186 -5.86 -6.66 12.37
N GLU A 187 -6.44 -6.12 13.45
CA GLU A 187 -7.87 -5.80 13.50
C GLU A 187 -8.24 -4.70 12.51
N LEU A 188 -7.44 -3.64 12.42
CA LEU A 188 -7.68 -2.51 11.54
C LEU A 188 -7.65 -2.93 10.06
N VAL A 189 -6.66 -3.73 9.67
CA VAL A 189 -6.56 -4.30 8.32
C VAL A 189 -7.71 -5.27 8.04
N TYR A 190 -8.07 -6.14 9.00
CA TYR A 190 -9.20 -7.05 8.84
C TYR A 190 -10.49 -6.29 8.56
N HIS A 191 -10.82 -5.25 9.34
CA HIS A 191 -12.02 -4.45 9.12
C HIS A 191 -12.03 -3.67 7.81
N ALA A 192 -10.86 -3.32 7.28
CA ALA A 192 -10.71 -2.63 6.00
C ALA A 192 -10.67 -3.59 4.79
N SER A 193 -10.75 -4.91 5.00
CA SER A 193 -10.58 -5.93 3.96
C SER A 193 -11.87 -6.40 3.29
N ALA A 194 -11.73 -6.91 2.06
CA ALA A 194 -12.79 -7.56 1.31
C ALA A 194 -13.35 -8.77 2.06
N HIS A 195 -12.48 -9.48 2.78
CA HIS A 195 -12.84 -10.63 3.60
C HIS A 195 -13.89 -10.27 4.66
N PHE A 196 -13.75 -9.14 5.34
CA PHE A 196 -14.72 -8.67 6.31
C PHE A 196 -16.02 -8.21 5.65
N ALA A 197 -15.92 -7.47 4.53
CA ALA A 197 -17.08 -6.98 3.80
C ALA A 197 -17.98 -8.13 3.31
N ALA A 198 -17.39 -9.17 2.69
CA ALA A 198 -18.12 -10.36 2.23
C ALA A 198 -18.85 -11.07 3.37
N ARG A 199 -18.19 -11.20 4.52
CA ARG A 199 -18.75 -11.87 5.71
C ARG A 199 -19.90 -11.08 6.35
N ARG A 200 -19.88 -9.75 6.22
CA ARG A 200 -20.98 -8.87 6.66
C ARG A 200 -22.21 -9.04 5.77
N ILE A 201 -22.00 -9.02 4.45
CA ILE A 201 -23.07 -9.20 3.45
C ILE A 201 -23.77 -10.55 3.62
N GLY A 202 -22.99 -11.64 3.77
CA GLY A 202 -23.55 -12.98 3.99
C GLY A 202 -24.28 -13.16 5.33
N ARG A 203 -24.03 -12.30 6.33
CA ARG A 203 -24.79 -12.27 7.59
C ARG A 203 -26.09 -11.47 7.46
N SER A 204 -26.09 -10.39 6.67
CA SER A 204 -27.30 -9.57 6.42
C SER A 204 -28.32 -10.22 5.49
N SER A 205 -27.92 -11.21 4.69
CA SER A 205 -28.85 -11.96 3.81
C SER A 205 -29.58 -13.11 4.54
N VAL A 206 -29.27 -13.38 5.81
CA VAL A 206 -29.99 -14.36 6.63
C VAL A 206 -30.98 -13.60 7.52
N PRO A 207 -32.30 -13.68 7.27
CA PRO A 207 -33.28 -13.03 8.13
C PRO A 207 -33.28 -13.68 9.53
N PRO A 208 -33.37 -12.89 10.61
CA PRO A 208 -33.52 -13.45 11.95
C PRO A 208 -34.88 -14.14 12.05
N GLY A 209 -34.90 -15.47 11.97
CA GLY A 209 -36.12 -16.25 12.13
C GLY A 209 -36.31 -17.46 11.22
N SER A 210 -35.30 -17.91 10.46
CA SER A 210 -35.38 -19.26 9.87
C SER A 210 -34.98 -20.29 10.93
N PRO A 211 -35.92 -21.09 11.48
CA PRO A 211 -35.54 -22.20 12.32
C PRO A 211 -34.72 -23.19 11.50
N THR A 212 -33.63 -23.69 12.09
CA THR A 212 -32.89 -24.84 11.59
C THR A 212 -33.83 -26.03 11.52
N THR A 213 -34.50 -26.23 10.38
CA THR A 213 -35.28 -27.45 10.15
C THR A 213 -34.30 -28.58 9.84
N VAL A 214 -34.14 -29.41 10.87
CA VAL A 214 -33.68 -30.79 10.77
C VAL A 214 -34.41 -31.43 9.59
N THR A 215 -33.64 -31.98 8.65
CA THR A 215 -34.16 -32.67 7.48
C THR A 215 -34.80 -33.98 7.94
N ASP A 216 -36.12 -34.07 7.86
CA ASP A 216 -36.82 -35.34 7.73
C ASP A 216 -37.58 -35.34 6.41
N CYS A 217 -37.09 -36.15 5.48
CA CYS A 217 -37.71 -36.41 4.18
C CYS A 217 -38.84 -37.42 4.38
N SER A 218 -40.09 -37.01 4.13
CA SER A 218 -41.20 -37.94 3.88
C SER A 218 -42.37 -37.28 3.15
N ALA A 219 -42.53 -37.73 1.90
CA ALA A 219 -43.79 -38.02 1.21
C ALA A 219 -44.80 -36.90 0.84
N SER A 220 -45.08 -36.88 -0.47
CA SER A 220 -46.41 -36.91 -1.11
C SER A 220 -47.20 -35.61 -1.41
N ASN A 221 -47.08 -35.21 -2.69
CA ASN A 221 -48.11 -35.21 -3.73
C ASN A 221 -49.23 -34.12 -3.81
N ARG A 222 -49.47 -33.69 -5.09
CA ARG A 222 -50.64 -33.00 -5.71
C ARG A 222 -50.77 -31.48 -5.44
N SER A 223 -51.34 -30.62 -6.28
CA SER A 223 -51.77 -30.58 -7.70
C SER A 223 -52.31 -29.15 -7.97
N SER A 224 -51.95 -28.57 -9.11
CA SER A 224 -52.67 -27.66 -10.03
C SER A 224 -53.77 -26.67 -9.56
N ALA A 225 -53.60 -25.39 -9.96
CA ALA A 225 -54.58 -24.49 -10.63
C ALA A 225 -53.90 -23.10 -10.79
N GLU A 226 -53.48 -22.62 -11.96
CA GLU A 226 -54.26 -22.02 -13.07
C GLU A 226 -55.21 -20.89 -12.64
N LYS A 227 -54.94 -19.63 -13.05
CA LYS A 227 -55.85 -18.75 -13.84
C LYS A 227 -55.29 -17.33 -14.11
N THR A 228 -54.99 -17.11 -15.39
CA THR A 228 -55.09 -15.92 -16.28
C THR A 228 -55.29 -14.46 -15.77
N ALA A 229 -54.39 -13.59 -16.26
CA ALA A 229 -54.57 -12.33 -17.03
C ALA A 229 -55.36 -11.13 -16.47
N VAL A 230 -54.81 -9.91 -16.66
CA VAL A 230 -55.29 -8.88 -17.62
C VAL A 230 -54.30 -7.69 -17.64
N GLU A 231 -54.08 -7.15 -18.85
CA GLU A 231 -53.24 -6.01 -19.24
C GLU A 231 -53.76 -4.65 -18.73
N GLY A 232 -52.83 -3.69 -18.60
CA GLY A 232 -53.10 -2.27 -18.38
C GLY A 232 -51.95 -1.41 -18.93
N VAL A 233 -52.26 -0.59 -19.91
CA VAL A 233 -51.39 0.18 -20.81
C VAL A 233 -50.91 1.50 -20.21
N SER A 234 -49.66 1.87 -20.57
CA SER A 234 -49.01 3.21 -20.68
C SER A 234 -49.00 4.17 -19.47
N ASP A 235 -47.80 4.65 -19.11
CA ASP A 235 -47.40 6.01 -19.51
C ASP A 235 -45.88 6.23 -19.41
N SER A 236 -45.38 7.06 -20.31
CA SER A 236 -43.99 7.52 -20.43
C SER A 236 -43.67 8.59 -19.39
N THR A 237 -42.53 8.51 -18.70
CA THR A 237 -41.73 9.71 -18.39
C THR A 237 -40.27 9.33 -18.10
N SER A 238 -39.38 9.92 -18.89
CA SER A 238 -37.94 9.99 -18.68
C SER A 238 -37.57 10.61 -17.33
N ALA A 239 -36.74 9.90 -16.56
CA ALA A 239 -35.94 10.48 -15.48
C ALA A 239 -34.57 9.80 -15.44
N SER A 240 -33.68 10.19 -16.35
CA SER A 240 -32.25 9.86 -16.29
C SER A 240 -31.55 10.84 -15.33
N ALA A 241 -31.67 10.59 -14.04
CA ALA A 241 -30.86 11.24 -13.00
C ALA A 241 -30.76 10.28 -11.80
N GLY A 242 -29.82 9.33 -11.85
CA GLY A 242 -29.65 8.36 -10.77
C GLY A 242 -28.42 7.46 -10.83
N SER A 243 -27.55 7.56 -11.84
CA SER A 243 -26.42 6.65 -11.99
C SER A 243 -25.10 7.15 -11.37
N ALA A 244 -24.93 8.45 -11.14
CA ALA A 244 -23.67 9.00 -10.64
C ALA A 244 -23.47 8.81 -9.12
N ASP A 245 -24.57 8.87 -8.35
CA ASP A 245 -24.52 8.85 -6.88
C ASP A 245 -24.33 7.43 -6.33
N ALA A 246 -24.92 6.42 -7.00
CA ALA A 246 -24.78 5.00 -6.65
C ALA A 246 -23.37 4.46 -6.91
N ASP A 247 -22.70 4.95 -7.97
CA ASP A 247 -21.32 4.56 -8.30
C ASP A 247 -20.31 5.15 -7.29
N GLN A 248 -20.57 6.38 -6.81
CA GLN A 248 -19.78 7.03 -5.76
C GLN A 248 -19.98 6.42 -4.37
N THR A 249 -21.21 6.02 -4.00
CA THR A 249 -21.44 5.28 -2.74
C THR A 249 -20.84 3.87 -2.76
N ALA A 250 -20.84 3.20 -3.92
CA ALA A 250 -20.20 1.89 -4.08
C ALA A 250 -18.67 1.99 -3.94
N ALA A 251 -18.05 2.99 -4.59
CA ALA A 251 -16.61 3.26 -4.50
C ALA A 251 -16.16 3.65 -3.09
N GLU A 252 -17.00 4.34 -2.30
CA GLU A 252 -16.72 4.67 -0.91
C GLU A 252 -16.83 3.46 0.04
N SER A 253 -17.48 2.36 -0.38
CA SER A 253 -17.57 1.11 0.39
C SER A 253 -16.55 0.02 -0.02
N ALA A 254 -15.99 0.08 -1.22
CA ALA A 254 -15.03 -0.88 -1.79
C ALA A 254 -13.80 -1.21 -0.89
N PRO A 255 -13.52 -2.46 -0.52
CA PRO A 255 -12.48 -2.78 0.45
C PRO A 255 -11.07 -2.24 0.09
N LEU A 256 -10.31 -1.79 1.08
CA LEU A 256 -8.93 -1.29 0.89
C LEU A 256 -7.94 -2.44 0.74
N PHE A 257 -8.17 -3.53 1.47
CA PHE A 257 -7.36 -4.75 1.40
C PHE A 257 -8.16 -5.87 0.73
N GLY A 258 -7.49 -6.76 0.02
CA GLY A 258 -8.14 -7.92 -0.62
C GLY A 258 -8.60 -8.98 0.38
N ASP A 259 -9.16 -10.06 -0.15
CA ASP A 259 -9.56 -11.22 0.67
C ASP A 259 -8.35 -11.91 1.33
N PRO A 260 -7.22 -12.18 0.62
CA PRO A 260 -6.06 -12.82 1.23
C PRO A 260 -5.51 -12.04 2.42
N GLU A 261 -5.35 -10.72 2.28
CA GLU A 261 -4.85 -9.84 3.34
C GLU A 261 -5.82 -9.82 4.54
N GLY A 262 -7.13 -9.83 4.28
CA GLY A 262 -8.15 -9.93 5.31
C GLY A 262 -8.14 -11.25 6.09
N ARG A 263 -7.89 -12.38 5.40
CA ARG A 263 -7.71 -13.69 6.05
C ARG A 263 -6.46 -13.73 6.92
N ILE A 264 -5.35 -13.21 6.41
CA ILE A 264 -4.08 -13.09 7.17
C ILE A 264 -4.30 -12.22 8.41
N ALA A 265 -4.94 -11.06 8.24
CA ALA A 265 -5.21 -10.12 9.31
C ALA A 265 -6.03 -10.76 10.42
N ARG A 266 -7.13 -11.44 10.07
CA ARG A 266 -7.97 -12.15 11.05
C ARG A 266 -7.22 -13.25 11.80
N ALA A 267 -6.35 -14.00 11.12
CA ALA A 267 -5.58 -15.08 11.73
C ALA A 267 -4.51 -14.58 12.73
N ASN A 268 -4.13 -13.30 12.65
CA ASN A 268 -3.09 -12.68 13.47
C ASN A 268 -3.64 -11.69 14.52
N ILE A 269 -4.96 -11.67 14.76
CA ILE A 269 -5.53 -10.93 15.90
C ILE A 269 -5.08 -11.62 17.21
N GLY A 270 -4.58 -10.84 18.16
CA GLY A 270 -4.04 -11.29 19.45
C GLY A 270 -2.67 -11.96 19.36
N ARG A 271 -1.97 -11.87 18.20
CA ARG A 271 -0.63 -12.45 17.99
C ARG A 271 0.44 -11.37 17.93
N ASP A 272 1.69 -11.78 18.03
CA ASP A 272 2.83 -10.88 17.84
C ASP A 272 2.73 -10.20 16.45
N PRO A 273 2.75 -8.85 16.39
CA PRO A 273 2.69 -8.10 15.13
C PRO A 273 3.76 -8.50 14.11
N LEU A 274 4.92 -9.01 14.53
CA LEU A 274 5.97 -9.45 13.61
C LEU A 274 5.52 -10.61 12.71
N TYR A 275 4.73 -11.54 13.23
CA TYR A 275 4.15 -12.61 12.41
C TYR A 275 3.17 -12.07 11.37
N PHE A 276 2.44 -11.02 11.74
CA PHE A 276 1.50 -10.37 10.85
C PHE A 276 2.22 -9.68 9.69
N PHE A 277 3.27 -8.89 9.98
CA PHE A 277 4.10 -8.27 8.95
C PHE A 277 4.76 -9.31 8.05
N ALA A 278 5.39 -10.36 8.60
CA ALA A 278 5.99 -11.42 7.77
C ALA A 278 4.99 -12.15 6.86
N ALA A 279 3.73 -12.31 7.31
CA ALA A 279 2.67 -12.87 6.49
C ALA A 279 2.24 -11.91 5.36
N LEU A 280 2.07 -10.62 5.66
CA LEU A 280 1.76 -9.60 4.67
C LEU A 280 2.89 -9.38 3.66
N GLN A 281 4.15 -9.44 4.10
CA GLN A 281 5.32 -9.32 3.25
C GLN A 281 5.30 -10.37 2.14
N ARG A 282 5.05 -11.63 2.48
CA ARG A 282 4.96 -12.72 1.51
C ARG A 282 3.76 -12.57 0.57
N GLN A 283 2.64 -12.08 1.10
CA GLN A 283 1.40 -11.91 0.33
C GLN A 283 1.46 -10.73 -0.64
N LEU A 284 2.06 -9.62 -0.22
CA LEU A 284 2.10 -8.36 -0.95
C LEU A 284 3.42 -8.16 -1.72
N GLY A 285 4.43 -9.00 -1.47
CA GLY A 285 5.70 -8.97 -2.18
C GLY A 285 6.59 -7.77 -1.87
N TYR A 286 6.32 -7.03 -0.80
CA TYR A 286 7.15 -5.87 -0.44
C TYR A 286 8.51 -6.31 0.16
N PRO A 287 9.57 -5.50 0.01
CA PRO A 287 10.92 -5.87 0.42
C PRO A 287 11.06 -5.91 1.96
N GLU A 288 12.04 -6.66 2.46
CA GLU A 288 12.32 -6.69 3.89
C GLU A 288 12.63 -5.27 4.41
N VAL A 289 12.17 -4.96 5.62
CA VAL A 289 12.43 -3.65 6.25
C VAL A 289 13.80 -3.63 6.91
N PRO A 290 14.73 -2.75 6.48
CA PRO A 290 15.99 -2.53 7.18
C PRO A 290 15.79 -2.05 8.61
N LEU A 291 16.70 -2.47 9.51
CA LEU A 291 16.74 -2.02 10.89
C LEU A 291 17.99 -1.20 11.16
N SER A 292 17.79 -0.05 11.80
CA SER A 292 18.89 0.77 12.31
C SER A 292 19.59 0.04 13.46
N ARG A 293 20.93 -0.07 13.38
CA ARG A 293 21.72 -0.67 14.48
C ARG A 293 21.50 0.09 15.79
N LYS A 294 21.41 1.41 15.72
CA LYS A 294 21.14 2.29 16.88
C LYS A 294 19.79 2.01 17.56
N THR A 295 18.84 1.39 16.86
CA THR A 295 17.54 1.02 17.43
C THR A 295 17.60 -0.33 18.18
N LEU A 296 18.58 -1.17 17.85
CA LEU A 296 18.79 -2.48 18.49
C LEU A 296 19.55 -2.37 19.82
N ASP A 297 20.37 -1.31 19.98
CA ASP A 297 21.14 -0.97 21.18
C ASP A 297 20.36 -0.07 22.17
#